data_AF-A0A522VDP3-F1
#
_entry.id   AF-A0A522VDP3-F1
#
_cell.length_a   1.000
_cell.length_b   1.000
_cell.length_c   1.000
_cell.angle_alpha   90.00
_cell.angle_beta   90.00
_cell.angle_gamma   90.00
#
_symmetry.space_group_name_H-M   'P 1'
#
loop_
_entity.id
_entity.type
_entity.pdbx_description
1 polymer ?
#
loop_
_entity_poly.entity_id
_entity_poly.type
_entity_poly.pdbx_seq_one_letter_code
_entity_poly.pdbx_strand_id
1 'polypeptide(L)'
;MAETSLAGSGIAMLLRLTEEMLALASQGEWDAVREHEAERQAVIQTLPTVDADIGGVYFDQLQQLLDQNARIVALALSEKNRIADELRSVRNIAKAEQFYRQIDNNLE
;
A
#
# COMPACT_ATOMS: atom_id res chain seq x y z
N MET A 1 -12.10 27.40 -20.41
CA MET A 1 -11.15 26.44 -21.01
C MET A 1 -9.86 26.22 -20.21
N ALA A 2 -9.75 26.67 -18.95
CA ALA A 2 -8.53 26.47 -18.13
C ALA A 2 -8.61 25.27 -17.16
N GLU A 3 -9.81 24.86 -16.75
CA GLU A 3 -10.02 23.80 -15.75
C GLU A 3 -9.69 22.39 -16.25
N THR A 4 -9.88 22.13 -17.55
CA THR A 4 -9.57 20.84 -18.18
C THR A 4 -8.07 20.51 -18.12
N SER A 5 -7.21 21.54 -18.16
CA SER A 5 -5.75 21.39 -18.10
C SER A 5 -5.25 20.96 -16.71
N LEU A 6 -5.78 21.58 -15.66
CA LEU A 6 -5.38 21.32 -14.27
C LEU A 6 -5.82 19.94 -13.79
N ALA A 7 -7.08 19.55 -14.06
CA ALA A 7 -7.58 18.22 -13.71
C ALA A 7 -6.81 17.10 -14.45
N GLY A 8 -6.45 17.33 -15.73
CA GLY A 8 -5.62 16.40 -16.50
C GLY A 8 -4.21 16.22 -15.92
N SER A 9 -3.56 17.30 -15.49
CA SER A 9 -2.25 17.23 -14.84
C SER A 9 -2.29 16.53 -13.48
N GLY A 10 -3.37 16.73 -12.72
CA GLY A 10 -3.54 16.15 -11.39
C GLY A 10 -3.76 14.64 -11.41
N ILE A 11 -4.63 14.14 -12.31
CA ILE A 11 -4.88 12.69 -12.45
C ILE A 11 -3.65 11.97 -13.00
N ALA A 12 -2.92 12.56 -13.95
CA ALA A 12 -1.65 12.02 -14.42
C ALA A 12 -0.61 11.89 -13.30
N MET A 13 -0.53 12.88 -12.41
CA MET A 13 0.33 12.83 -11.22
C MET A 13 -0.09 11.72 -10.26
N LEU A 14 -1.39 11.53 -10.02
CA LEU A 14 -1.88 10.44 -9.19
C LEU A 14 -1.59 9.07 -9.77
N LEU A 15 -1.73 8.89 -11.09
CA LEU A 15 -1.37 7.66 -11.78
C LEU A 15 0.11 7.35 -11.61
N ARG A 16 0.99 8.33 -11.87
CA ARG A 16 2.44 8.17 -11.67
C ARG A 16 2.78 7.74 -10.23
N LEU A 17 2.25 8.47 -9.24
CA LEU A 17 2.49 8.15 -7.82
C LEU A 17 1.97 6.76 -7.47
N THR A 18 0.80 6.37 -8.00
CA THR A 18 0.22 5.05 -7.73
C THR A 18 1.03 3.93 -8.41
N GLU A 19 1.60 4.16 -9.59
CA GLU A 19 2.51 3.23 -10.26
C GLU A 19 3.82 3.05 -9.48
N GLU A 20 4.40 4.13 -8.98
CA GLU A 20 5.60 4.10 -8.13
C GLU A 20 5.33 3.36 -6.82
N MET A 21 4.19 3.64 -6.17
CA MET A 21 3.75 2.92 -4.97
C MET A 21 3.56 1.43 -5.24
N LEU A 22 2.99 1.04 -6.39
CA LEU A 22 2.82 -0.37 -6.75
C LEU A 22 4.18 -1.06 -6.96
N ALA A 23 5.13 -0.38 -7.61
CA ALA A 23 6.48 -0.89 -7.78
C ALA A 23 7.19 -1.09 -6.44
N LEU A 24 7.10 -0.12 -5.53
CA LEU A 24 7.67 -0.20 -4.17
C LEU A 24 7.00 -1.30 -3.33
N ALA A 25 5.67 -1.38 -3.36
CA ALA A 25 4.91 -2.42 -2.67
C ALA A 25 5.28 -3.83 -3.15
N SER A 26 5.52 -4.01 -4.45
CA SER A 26 5.96 -5.30 -5.01
C SER A 26 7.36 -5.72 -4.56
N GLN A 27 8.18 -4.76 -4.11
CA GLN A 27 9.52 -4.98 -3.56
C GLN A 27 9.52 -5.08 -2.02
N GLY A 28 8.38 -4.83 -1.36
CA GLY A 28 8.27 -4.81 0.10
C GLY A 28 8.75 -3.51 0.75
N GLU A 29 8.98 -2.44 -0.02
CA GLU A 29 9.48 -1.14 0.45
C GLU A 29 8.37 -0.28 1.08
N TRP A 30 7.73 -0.80 2.13
CA TRP A 30 6.50 -0.22 2.70
C TRP A 30 6.68 1.16 3.34
N ASP A 31 7.87 1.47 3.84
CA ASP A 31 8.17 2.82 4.35
C ASP A 31 8.16 3.84 3.22
N ALA A 32 8.76 3.52 2.08
CA ALA A 32 8.73 4.37 0.88
C ALA A 32 7.31 4.47 0.28
N VAL A 33 6.53 3.39 0.30
CA VAL A 33 5.10 3.43 -0.09
C VAL A 33 4.32 4.45 0.75
N ARG A 34 4.61 4.54 2.06
CA ARG A 34 3.96 5.49 2.97
C ARG A 34 4.31 6.94 2.65
N GLU A 35 5.54 7.23 2.25
CA GLU A 35 5.96 8.57 1.85
C GLU A 35 5.22 9.02 0.57
N HIS A 36 5.13 8.13 -0.42
CA HIS A 36 4.41 8.40 -1.66
C HIS A 36 2.90 8.53 -1.42
N GLU A 37 2.33 7.80 -0.46
CA GLU A 37 0.93 7.97 -0.06
C GLU A 37 0.67 9.38 0.49
N ALA A 38 1.58 9.92 1.29
CA ALA A 38 1.44 11.28 1.81
C ALA A 38 1.45 12.33 0.68
N GLU A 39 2.34 12.17 -0.30
CA GLU A 39 2.37 13.02 -1.49
C GLU A 39 1.07 12.88 -2.31
N ARG A 40 0.61 11.64 -2.52
CA ARG A 40 -0.63 11.35 -3.25
C ARG A 40 -1.85 11.98 -2.59
N GLN A 41 -1.96 11.91 -1.26
CA GLN A 41 -3.04 12.56 -0.51
C GLN A 41 -3.00 14.09 -0.64
N ALA A 42 -1.81 14.69 -0.63
CA ALA A 42 -1.66 16.13 -0.87
C ALA A 42 -2.18 16.51 -2.27
N VAL A 43 -1.84 15.73 -3.31
CA VAL A 43 -2.35 15.96 -4.67
C VAL A 43 -3.88 15.85 -4.71
N ILE A 44 -4.47 14.80 -4.11
CA ILE A 44 -5.93 14.61 -4.06
C ILE A 44 -6.62 15.84 -3.44
N GLN A 45 -6.08 16.38 -2.34
CA GLN A 45 -6.64 17.56 -1.67
C GLN A 45 -6.60 18.83 -2.52
N THR A 46 -5.69 18.91 -3.50
CA THR A 46 -5.59 20.05 -4.42
C THR A 46 -6.43 19.89 -5.68
N LEU A 47 -6.97 18.70 -5.94
CA LEU A 47 -7.82 18.50 -7.11
C LEU A 47 -9.14 19.24 -6.94
N PRO A 48 -9.56 20.03 -7.94
CA PRO A 48 -10.88 20.64 -7.89
C PRO A 48 -11.94 19.53 -7.91
N THR A 49 -13.10 19.79 -7.29
CA THR A 49 -14.29 18.95 -7.49
C THR A 49 -14.64 19.02 -8.96
N VAL A 50 -14.43 17.93 -9.68
CA VAL A 50 -14.65 17.89 -11.12
C VAL A 50 -16.09 17.47 -11.39
N ASP A 51 -16.81 18.23 -12.21
CA ASP A 51 -18.21 17.96 -12.55
C ASP A 51 -18.30 16.66 -13.36
N ALA A 52 -19.31 15.82 -13.14
CA ALA A 52 -19.34 14.43 -13.64
C ALA A 52 -19.30 14.25 -15.18
N ASP A 53 -19.30 15.34 -15.95
CA ASP A 53 -19.31 15.38 -17.40
C ASP A 53 -17.90 15.38 -18.04
N ILE A 54 -16.87 14.98 -17.29
CA ILE A 54 -15.51 14.88 -17.83
C ILE A 54 -15.42 13.63 -18.69
N GLY A 55 -15.26 13.82 -20.00
CA GLY A 55 -15.37 12.78 -21.02
C GLY A 55 -14.52 11.52 -20.80
N GLY A 56 -14.83 10.47 -21.58
CA GLY A 56 -14.39 9.07 -21.35
C GLY A 56 -12.90 8.80 -21.12
N VAL A 57 -11.99 9.67 -21.58
CA VAL A 57 -10.54 9.52 -21.30
C VAL A 57 -10.23 9.61 -19.80
N TYR A 58 -10.96 10.44 -19.05
CA TYR A 58 -10.80 10.57 -17.60
C TYR A 58 -11.35 9.36 -16.85
N PHE A 59 -12.39 8.73 -17.40
CA PHE A 59 -12.97 7.53 -16.83
C PHE A 59 -11.97 6.36 -16.86
N ASP A 60 -11.31 6.14 -18.00
CA ASP A 60 -10.30 5.07 -18.13
C ASP A 60 -9.12 5.27 -17.17
N GLN A 61 -8.67 6.52 -17.00
CA GLN A 61 -7.59 6.86 -16.06
C GLN A 61 -7.99 6.64 -14.60
N LEU A 62 -9.21 7.01 -14.22
CA LEU A 62 -9.74 6.76 -12.87
C LEU A 62 -9.90 5.26 -12.62
N GLN A 63 -10.37 4.51 -13.61
CA GLN A 63 -10.50 3.07 -13.49
C GLN A 63 -9.14 2.39 -13.33
N GLN A 64 -8.13 2.79 -14.13
CA GLN A 64 -6.75 2.32 -13.96
C GLN A 64 -6.22 2.60 -12.55
N LEU A 65 -6.45 3.81 -12.03
CA LEU A 65 -6.01 4.20 -10.70
C LEU A 65 -6.67 3.34 -9.60
N LEU A 66 -7.97 3.07 -9.72
CA LEU A 66 -8.70 2.20 -8.80
C LEU A 66 -8.17 0.75 -8.85
N ASP A 67 -7.89 0.23 -10.05
CA ASP A 67 -7.33 -1.11 -10.22
C ASP A 67 -5.93 -1.24 -9.61
N GLN A 68 -5.06 -0.24 -9.82
CA GLN A 68 -3.73 -0.20 -9.21
C GLN A 68 -3.83 -0.12 -7.68
N ASN A 69 -4.76 0.66 -7.14
CA ASN A 69 -5.02 0.73 -5.70
C ASN A 69 -5.45 -0.62 -5.12
N ALA A 70 -6.35 -1.33 -5.80
CA ALA A 70 -6.77 -2.66 -5.37
C ALA A 70 -5.58 -3.62 -5.28
N ARG A 71 -4.62 -3.53 -6.22
CA ARG A 71 -3.39 -4.35 -6.19
C ARG A 71 -2.46 -3.99 -5.03
N ILE A 72 -2.26 -2.70 -4.75
CA ILE A 72 -1.47 -2.25 -3.59
C ILE A 72 -2.08 -2.78 -2.29
N VAL A 73 -3.40 -2.68 -2.14
CA VAL A 73 -4.11 -3.20 -0.96
C VAL A 73 -3.95 -4.71 -0.84
N ALA A 74 -4.05 -5.46 -1.94
CA ALA A 74 -3.85 -6.90 -1.94
C ALA A 74 -2.43 -7.28 -1.49
N LEU A 75 -1.40 -6.57 -1.98
CA LEU A 75 -0.01 -6.76 -1.56
C LEU A 75 0.17 -6.47 -0.07
N ALA A 76 -0.41 -5.38 0.43
CA ALA A 76 -0.31 -5.01 1.84
C ALA A 76 -0.97 -6.04 2.77
N LEU A 77 -2.12 -6.58 2.35
CA LEU A 77 -2.79 -7.66 3.09
C LEU A 77 -1.97 -8.96 3.08
N SER A 78 -1.39 -9.31 1.93
CA SER A 78 -0.50 -10.47 1.82
C SER A 78 0.69 -10.33 2.77
N GLU A 79 1.33 -9.17 2.78
CA GLU A 79 2.48 -8.92 3.64
C GLU A 79 2.13 -8.95 5.13
N LYS A 80 1.01 -8.31 5.49
CA LYS A 80 0.49 -8.36 6.87
C LYS A 80 0.28 -9.80 7.33
N ASN A 81 -0.25 -10.66 6.47
CA ASN A 81 -0.46 -12.07 6.80
C ASN A 81 0.88 -12.81 6.97
N ARG A 82 1.84 -12.57 6.07
CA ARG A 82 3.21 -13.13 6.18
C ARG A 82 3.85 -12.77 7.53
N ILE A 83 3.85 -11.49 7.90
CA ILE A 83 4.41 -11.01 9.17
C ILE A 83 3.67 -11.64 10.36
N ALA A 84 2.34 -11.75 10.29
CA ALA A 84 1.56 -12.37 11.36
C ALA A 84 1.92 -13.85 11.56
N ASP A 85 2.16 -14.59 10.48
CA ASP A 85 2.56 -16.00 10.53
C ASP A 85 4.00 -16.15 11.07
N GLU A 86 4.93 -15.28 10.66
CA GLU A 86 6.29 -15.24 11.19
C GLU A 86 6.31 -14.95 12.69
N LEU A 87 5.53 -13.97 13.16
CA LEU A 87 5.41 -13.66 14.57
C LEU A 87 4.84 -14.84 15.39
N ARG A 88 3.90 -15.61 14.83
CA ARG A 88 3.41 -16.83 15.48
C ARG A 88 4.51 -17.89 15.56
N SER A 89 5.28 -18.07 14.50
CA SER A 89 6.42 -19.00 14.46
C SER A 89 7.46 -18.65 15.54
N VAL A 90 7.88 -17.39 15.61
CA VAL A 90 8.83 -16.89 16.62
C VAL A 90 8.33 -17.14 18.04
N ARG A 91 7.05 -16.87 18.32
CA ARG A 91 6.45 -17.13 19.64
C ARG A 91 6.45 -18.61 19.99
N ASN A 92 6.22 -19.50 19.02
CA ASN A 92 6.21 -20.93 19.26
C ASN A 92 7.62 -21.46 19.55
N ILE A 93 8.64 -20.95 18.85
CA ILE A 93 10.05 -21.27 19.12
C ILE A 93 10.43 -20.81 20.54
N ALA A 94 10.13 -19.57 20.89
CA ALA A 94 10.42 -19.04 22.22
C ALA A 94 9.76 -19.86 23.36
N LYS A 95 8.51 -20.31 23.15
CA LYS A 95 7.83 -21.20 24.09
C LYS A 95 8.51 -22.57 24.21
N ALA A 96 8.93 -23.15 23.09
CA ALA A 96 9.63 -24.43 23.08
C ALA A 96 10.98 -24.33 23.82
N GLU A 97 11.77 -23.28 23.56
CA GLU A 97 13.03 -23.02 24.27
C GLU A 97 12.84 -22.82 25.78
N GLN A 98 11.75 -22.17 26.19
CA GLN A 98 11.43 -22.03 27.61
C GLN A 98 11.07 -23.37 28.24
N PHE A 99 10.33 -24.22 27.54
CA PHE A 99 9.96 -25.55 28.00
C PHE A 99 11.19 -26.46 28.16
N TYR A 100 12.10 -26.48 27.19
CA TYR A 100 13.34 -27.26 27.29
C TYR A 100 14.21 -26.80 28.47
N ARG A 101 14.38 -25.49 28.66
CA ARG A 101 15.10 -24.94 29.83
C ARG A 101 14.48 -25.36 31.17
N GLN A 102 13.15 -25.48 31.24
CA GLN A 102 12.48 -25.95 32.46
C GLN A 102 12.68 -27.45 32.69
N ILE A 103 12.75 -28.27 31.64
CA ILE A 103 13.06 -29.70 31.77
C ILE A 103 14.48 -29.89 32.30
N ASP A 104 15.46 -29.21 31.69
CA ASP A 104 16.87 -29.35 32.08
C ASP A 104 17.10 -28.97 33.55
N ASN A 105 16.49 -27.87 34.01
CA ASN A 105 16.59 -27.43 35.42
C ASN A 105 15.91 -28.37 36.44
N ASN A 106 15.02 -29.27 36.00
CA ASN A 106 14.34 -30.22 36.88
C ASN A 106 15.01 -31.60 36.90
N LEU A 107 16.09 -31.79 36.13
CA LEU A 107 16.88 -33.02 36.05
C LEU A 107 18.20 -32.94 36.83
N GLU A 108 18.54 -31.76 37.36
CA GLU A 108 19.65 -31.50 38.31
C GLU A 108 19.15 -31.52 39.76
#